data_AF-S9PFG8-F1
#
_entry.id   AF-S9PFG8-F1
#
_cell.length_a   1.000
_cell.length_b   1.000
_cell.length_c   1.000
_cell.angle_alpha   90.00
_cell.angle_beta   90.00
_cell.angle_gamma   90.00
#
_symmetry.space_group_name_H-M   'P 1'
#
loop_
_entity.id
_entity.type
_entity.pdbx_description
1 polymer ?
#
loop_
_entity_poly.entity_id
_entity_poly.type
_entity_poly.pdbx_seq_one_letter_code
_entity_poly.pdbx_strand_id
1 'polypeptide(L)'
;MRSFAGFFVSSIEDPELILEQNIRDLNDQVPKMNESIAMVRANLTLLEKENAKYQQDIRDLTAKVKAAIQAGRDDLAAQYASKLQIEKGALERNQQQLDTAKQAYEKSLSLKKSFMREKERKTQEAMTAIRDARRAQWQSKVADAMESFTVAGIDQTHGEMLRKVQEKAAVNEARMQMALDSVDHQAVQIEEDAEHLQAMDLVKQMKMEMGLDSPAPVSDVSAGPEKTIGKKVEIK
;
A
#
# COMPACT_ATOMS: atom_id res chain seq x y z
N MET A 1 16.77 36.42 15.27
CA MET A 1 17.34 36.08 13.94
C MET A 1 18.52 35.14 14.16
N ARG A 2 18.72 34.14 13.30
CA ARG A 2 19.96 33.35 13.19
C ARG A 2 20.33 33.27 11.70
N SER A 3 21.61 33.15 11.39
CA SER A 3 22.20 33.61 10.13
C SER A 3 21.86 32.75 8.91
N PHE A 4 21.25 33.39 7.89
CA PHE A 4 21.36 32.96 6.49
C PHE A 4 22.77 33.29 5.99
N ALA A 5 23.71 32.35 6.13
CA ALA A 5 25.08 32.52 5.63
C ALA A 5 25.74 31.16 5.31
N GLY A 6 26.07 30.95 4.04
CA GLY A 6 27.16 30.06 3.61
C GLY A 6 26.92 28.54 3.68
N PHE A 7 26.18 27.97 2.72
CA PHE A 7 26.50 26.62 2.22
C PHE A 7 26.19 26.42 0.72
N PHE A 8 26.65 27.35 -0.13
CA PHE A 8 26.77 27.09 -1.57
C PHE A 8 28.08 26.34 -1.85
N VAL A 9 28.19 25.12 -1.31
CA VAL A 9 29.30 24.19 -1.54
C VAL A 9 28.74 22.84 -2.01
N SER A 10 28.19 22.87 -3.22
CA SER A 10 27.81 21.70 -4.03
C SER A 10 28.36 21.89 -5.45
N SER A 11 29.66 22.21 -5.53
CA SER A 11 30.37 22.38 -6.80
C SER A 11 30.52 21.02 -7.48
N ILE A 12 29.92 20.87 -8.66
CA ILE A 12 30.08 19.68 -9.53
C ILE A 12 29.54 18.39 -8.90
N GLU A 13 28.28 18.41 -8.46
CA GLU A 13 27.48 17.19 -8.27
C GLU A 13 26.49 17.07 -9.44
N ASP A 14 26.40 15.89 -10.06
CA ASP A 14 25.65 15.69 -11.31
C ASP A 14 24.14 15.95 -11.09
N PRO A 15 23.47 16.79 -11.90
CA PRO A 15 22.04 17.03 -11.76
C PRO A 15 21.19 15.74 -11.87
N GLU A 16 21.66 14.72 -12.59
CA GLU A 16 21.03 13.41 -12.61
C GLU A 16 21.10 12.73 -11.23
N LEU A 17 22.26 12.79 -10.56
CA LEU A 17 22.48 12.17 -9.25
C LEU A 17 21.60 12.83 -8.16
N ILE A 18 21.42 14.15 -8.23
CA ILE A 18 20.53 14.89 -7.33
C ILE A 18 19.07 14.46 -7.51
N LEU A 19 18.64 14.23 -8.75
CA LEU A 19 17.29 13.75 -9.06
C LEU A 19 17.10 12.27 -8.65
N GLU A 20 18.07 11.40 -8.91
CA GLU A 20 18.06 10.01 -8.45
C GLU A 20 18.08 9.89 -6.91
N GLN A 21 18.77 10.80 -6.22
CA GLN A 21 18.72 10.91 -4.75
C GLN A 21 17.35 11.36 -4.28
N ASN A 22 16.72 12.36 -4.91
CA ASN A 22 15.39 12.82 -4.53
C ASN A 22 14.32 11.71 -4.68
N ILE A 23 14.41 10.91 -5.74
CA ILE A 23 13.57 9.72 -5.93
C ILE A 23 13.79 8.71 -4.78
N ARG A 24 15.04 8.45 -4.37
CA ARG A 24 15.34 7.59 -3.21
C ARG A 24 14.79 8.17 -1.90
N ASP A 25 15.00 9.45 -1.63
CA ASP A 25 14.48 10.12 -0.42
C ASP A 25 12.94 10.05 -0.33
N LEU A 26 12.25 10.15 -1.46
CA LEU A 26 10.79 10.01 -1.55
C LEU A 26 10.32 8.55 -1.37
N ASN A 27 11.10 7.57 -1.82
CA ASN A 27 10.85 6.15 -1.53
C ASN A 27 11.04 5.84 -0.03
N ASP A 28 12.13 6.31 0.56
CA ASP A 28 12.51 6.08 1.97
C ASP A 28 11.57 6.75 2.99
N GLN A 29 10.66 7.61 2.54
CA GLN A 29 9.58 8.18 3.35
C GLN A 29 8.35 7.27 3.43
N VAL A 30 8.12 6.39 2.43
CA VAL A 30 6.94 5.50 2.41
C VAL A 30 6.93 4.50 3.59
N PRO A 31 8.04 3.82 3.94
CA PRO A 31 8.09 2.96 5.13
C PRO A 31 7.80 3.72 6.43
N LYS A 32 8.43 4.89 6.63
CA LYS A 32 8.28 5.73 7.84
C LYS A 32 6.84 6.22 8.02
N MET A 33 6.18 6.57 6.92
CA MET A 33 4.77 6.94 6.91
C MET A 33 3.84 5.74 7.18
N ASN A 34 4.15 4.55 6.65
CA ASN A 34 3.41 3.32 6.95
C ASN A 34 3.51 2.95 8.44
N GLU A 35 4.70 3.08 9.04
CA GLU A 35 4.93 2.86 10.48
C GLU A 35 4.12 3.84 11.35
N SER A 36 4.13 5.12 11.00
CA SER A 36 3.31 6.15 11.67
C SER A 36 1.81 5.84 11.58
N ILE A 37 1.32 5.42 10.41
CA ILE A 37 -0.07 4.99 10.20
C ILE A 37 -0.40 3.73 11.03
N ALA A 38 0.52 2.78 11.12
CA ALA A 38 0.36 1.57 11.93
C ALA A 38 0.29 1.91 13.44
N MET A 39 1.11 2.84 13.93
CA MET A 39 1.05 3.34 15.31
C MET A 39 -0.31 4.00 15.61
N VAL A 40 -0.81 4.85 14.70
CA VAL A 40 -2.14 5.47 14.85
C VAL A 40 -3.26 4.41 14.81
N ARG A 41 -3.18 3.40 13.93
CA ARG A 41 -4.16 2.30 13.90
C ARG A 41 -4.08 1.41 15.15
N ALA A 42 -2.90 1.21 15.73
CA ALA A 42 -2.72 0.46 16.97
C ALA A 42 -3.40 1.16 18.15
N ASN A 43 -3.21 2.48 18.30
CA ASN A 43 -3.92 3.28 19.30
C ASN A 43 -5.44 3.25 19.11
N LEU A 44 -5.91 3.43 17.86
CA LEU A 44 -7.32 3.30 17.50
C LEU A 44 -7.88 1.91 17.86
N THR A 45 -7.15 0.84 17.56
CA THR A 45 -7.55 -0.55 17.89
C THR A 45 -7.54 -0.85 19.39
N LEU A 46 -6.68 -0.18 20.17
CA LEU A 46 -6.70 -0.24 21.63
C LEU A 46 -7.98 0.41 22.18
N LEU A 47 -8.29 1.64 21.73
CA LEU A 47 -9.49 2.36 22.12
C LEU A 47 -10.77 1.60 21.72
N GLU A 48 -10.82 0.99 20.53
CA GLU A 48 -11.92 0.10 20.09
C GLU A 48 -12.15 -1.06 21.08
N LYS A 49 -11.08 -1.70 21.56
CA LYS A 49 -11.16 -2.81 22.53
C LYS A 49 -11.58 -2.36 23.92
N GLU A 50 -11.05 -1.24 24.40
CA GLU A 50 -11.45 -0.64 25.68
C GLU A 50 -12.93 -0.24 25.67
N ASN A 51 -13.42 0.37 24.59
CA ASN A 51 -14.83 0.73 24.41
C ASN A 51 -15.73 -0.51 24.51
N ALA A 52 -15.40 -1.57 23.77
CA ALA A 52 -16.12 -2.84 23.80
C ALA A 52 -16.12 -3.49 25.19
N LYS A 53 -15.00 -3.40 25.93
CA LYS A 53 -14.91 -3.84 27.33
C LYS A 53 -15.84 -3.03 28.23
N TYR A 54 -15.78 -1.70 28.20
CA TYR A 54 -16.66 -0.86 29.00
C TYR A 54 -18.15 -1.13 28.70
N GLN A 55 -18.51 -1.36 27.43
CA GLN A 55 -19.88 -1.76 27.06
C GLN A 55 -20.27 -3.13 27.63
N GLN A 56 -19.34 -4.08 27.83
CA GLN A 56 -19.61 -5.33 28.54
C GLN A 56 -19.74 -5.09 30.05
N ASP A 57 -18.79 -4.42 30.69
CA ASP A 57 -18.80 -4.16 32.13
C ASP A 57 -20.07 -3.39 32.56
N ILE A 58 -20.53 -2.43 31.73
CA ILE A 58 -21.80 -1.71 31.92
C ILE A 58 -23.02 -2.63 31.83
N ARG A 59 -23.05 -3.60 30.91
CA ARG A 59 -24.15 -4.58 30.79
C ARG A 59 -24.17 -5.49 32.02
N ASP A 60 -23.01 -6.03 32.40
CA ASP A 60 -22.87 -6.95 33.53
C ASP A 60 -23.19 -6.27 34.88
N LEU A 61 -22.73 -5.03 35.08
CA LEU A 61 -23.08 -4.23 36.25
C LEU A 61 -24.57 -3.87 36.25
N THR A 62 -25.17 -3.55 35.11
CA THR A 62 -26.62 -3.29 35.01
C THR A 62 -27.44 -4.54 35.39
N ALA A 63 -27.00 -5.73 34.99
CA ALA A 63 -27.63 -6.98 35.40
C ALA A 63 -27.48 -7.22 36.92
N LYS A 64 -26.29 -6.99 37.49
CA LYS A 64 -26.00 -7.13 38.92
C LYS A 64 -26.81 -6.15 39.78
N VAL A 65 -26.98 -4.90 39.35
CA VAL A 65 -27.87 -3.91 39.99
C VAL A 65 -29.32 -4.41 40.03
N LYS A 66 -29.86 -4.86 38.88
CA LYS A 66 -31.24 -5.37 38.81
C LYS A 66 -31.46 -6.57 39.73
N ALA A 67 -30.53 -7.53 39.74
CA ALA A 67 -30.60 -8.71 40.59
C ALA A 67 -30.51 -8.36 42.10
N ALA A 68 -29.66 -7.39 42.47
CA ALA A 68 -29.54 -6.95 43.86
C ALA A 68 -30.83 -6.28 44.38
N ILE A 69 -31.46 -5.42 43.56
CA ILE A 69 -32.76 -4.79 43.86
C ILE A 69 -33.85 -5.85 43.99
N GLN A 70 -33.93 -6.81 43.06
CA GLN A 70 -34.90 -7.92 43.12
C GLN A 70 -34.70 -8.82 44.34
N ALA A 71 -33.49 -8.91 44.88
CA ALA A 71 -33.16 -9.65 46.10
C ALA A 71 -33.33 -8.82 47.39
N GLY A 72 -33.80 -7.57 47.33
CA GLY A 72 -33.93 -6.66 48.48
C GLY A 72 -32.60 -6.27 49.12
N ARG A 73 -31.50 -6.29 48.35
CA ARG A 73 -30.13 -5.97 48.82
C ARG A 73 -29.69 -4.61 48.30
N ASP A 74 -30.30 -3.57 48.84
CA ASP A 74 -30.06 -2.18 48.44
C ASP A 74 -28.61 -1.73 48.69
N ASP A 75 -27.93 -2.33 49.68
CA ASP A 75 -26.51 -2.14 49.99
C ASP A 75 -25.59 -2.61 48.83
N LEU A 76 -25.90 -3.76 48.22
CA LEU A 76 -25.19 -4.28 47.06
C LEU A 76 -25.63 -3.55 45.78
N ALA A 77 -26.92 -3.20 45.66
CA ALA A 77 -27.43 -2.44 44.54
C ALA A 77 -26.73 -1.07 44.43
N ALA A 78 -26.59 -0.35 45.54
CA ALA A 78 -25.87 0.93 45.60
C ALA A 78 -24.39 0.78 45.21
N GLN A 79 -23.71 -0.26 45.69
CA GLN A 79 -22.31 -0.54 45.32
C GLN A 79 -22.13 -0.85 43.83
N TYR A 80 -23.01 -1.66 43.24
CA TYR A 80 -22.96 -1.94 41.79
C TYR A 80 -23.39 -0.72 40.96
N ALA A 81 -24.33 0.11 41.43
CA ALA A 81 -24.77 1.32 40.76
C ALA A 81 -23.68 2.42 40.75
N SER A 82 -22.94 2.57 41.85
CA SER A 82 -21.78 3.45 41.93
C SER A 82 -20.69 3.05 40.92
N LYS A 83 -20.35 1.76 40.84
CA LYS A 83 -19.43 1.23 39.81
C LYS A 83 -19.96 1.46 38.39
N LEU A 84 -21.25 1.18 38.15
CA LEU A 84 -21.90 1.41 36.86
C LEU A 84 -21.83 2.88 36.40
N GLN A 85 -21.91 3.84 37.33
CA GLN A 85 -21.75 5.26 37.02
C GLN A 85 -20.30 5.60 36.63
N ILE A 86 -19.31 5.02 37.33
CA ILE A 86 -17.88 5.20 37.02
C ILE A 86 -17.56 4.64 35.62
N GLU A 87 -18.00 3.41 35.31
CA GLU A 87 -17.75 2.80 33.99
C GLU A 87 -18.47 3.53 32.86
N LYS A 88 -19.68 4.07 33.08
CA LYS A 88 -20.35 4.94 32.09
C LYS A 88 -19.55 6.20 31.77
N GLY A 89 -19.01 6.87 32.80
CA GLY A 89 -18.13 8.02 32.60
C GLY A 89 -16.80 7.65 31.94
N ALA A 90 -16.29 6.43 32.15
CA ALA A 90 -15.11 5.92 31.46
C ALA A 90 -15.38 5.65 29.98
N LEU A 91 -16.52 5.00 29.65
CA LEU A 91 -16.98 4.79 28.28
C LEU A 91 -17.12 6.12 27.52
N GLU A 92 -17.74 7.14 28.11
CA GLU A 92 -17.92 8.44 27.46
C GLU A 92 -16.58 9.12 27.12
N ARG A 93 -15.63 9.14 28.07
CA ARG A 93 -14.28 9.67 27.82
C ARG A 93 -13.49 8.85 26.80
N ASN A 94 -13.64 7.52 26.80
CA ASN A 94 -13.01 6.65 25.81
C ASN A 94 -13.64 6.88 24.42
N GLN A 95 -14.96 7.07 24.31
CA GLN A 95 -15.65 7.36 23.05
C GLN A 95 -15.13 8.65 22.40
N GLN A 96 -14.96 9.73 23.17
CA GLN A 96 -14.40 10.99 22.67
C GLN A 96 -12.96 10.83 22.14
N GLN A 97 -12.14 10.03 22.82
CA GLN A 97 -10.78 9.69 22.37
C GLN A 97 -10.80 8.79 21.12
N LEU A 98 -11.69 7.80 21.07
CA LEU A 98 -11.90 6.89 19.95
C LEU A 98 -12.28 7.64 18.68
N ASP A 99 -13.22 8.58 18.75
CA ASP A 99 -13.65 9.36 17.58
C ASP A 99 -12.58 10.37 17.13
N THR A 100 -11.78 10.90 18.05
CA THR A 100 -10.56 11.67 17.74
C THR A 100 -9.51 10.78 17.03
N ALA A 101 -9.32 9.54 17.48
CA ALA A 101 -8.37 8.60 16.90
C ALA A 101 -8.78 8.11 15.49
N LYS A 102 -10.10 7.97 15.23
CA LYS A 102 -10.63 7.70 13.87
C LYS A 102 -10.27 8.83 12.91
N GLN A 103 -10.57 10.09 13.28
CA GLN A 103 -10.24 11.27 12.46
C GLN A 103 -8.73 11.39 12.21
N ALA A 104 -7.90 11.09 13.21
CA ALA A 104 -6.45 11.05 13.06
C ALA A 104 -6.01 9.95 12.07
N TYR A 105 -6.59 8.76 12.15
CA TYR A 105 -6.29 7.64 11.24
C TYR A 105 -6.70 7.95 9.80
N GLU A 106 -7.92 8.43 9.57
CA GLU A 106 -8.42 8.87 8.26
C GLU A 106 -7.57 9.98 7.65
N LYS A 107 -7.17 10.96 8.46
CA LYS A 107 -6.26 12.04 8.03
C LYS A 107 -4.89 11.51 7.61
N SER A 108 -4.33 10.54 8.33
CA SER A 108 -3.05 9.92 7.97
C SER A 108 -3.14 9.04 6.72
N LEU A 109 -4.26 8.35 6.48
CA LEU A 109 -4.53 7.65 5.22
C LEU A 109 -4.66 8.63 4.05
N SER A 110 -5.36 9.75 4.25
CA SER A 110 -5.50 10.82 3.26
C SER A 110 -4.14 11.45 2.92
N LEU A 111 -3.31 11.74 3.94
CA LEU A 111 -1.94 12.23 3.78
C LEU A 111 -1.05 11.24 3.01
N LYS A 112 -1.17 9.93 3.25
CA LYS A 112 -0.50 8.92 2.42
C LYS A 112 -0.99 8.94 0.97
N LYS A 113 -2.28 9.12 0.73
CA LYS A 113 -2.84 9.20 -0.63
C LYS A 113 -2.37 10.43 -1.39
N SER A 114 -2.24 11.60 -0.74
CA SER A 114 -1.65 12.79 -1.37
C SER A 114 -0.14 12.65 -1.55
N PHE A 115 0.60 12.15 -0.55
CA PHE A 115 2.04 11.91 -0.65
C PHE A 115 2.39 10.97 -1.81
N MET A 116 1.69 9.84 -1.94
CA MET A 116 1.95 8.89 -3.04
C MET A 116 1.72 9.52 -4.42
N ARG A 117 0.68 10.37 -4.57
CA ARG A 117 0.43 11.12 -5.81
C ARG A 117 1.50 12.15 -6.12
N GLU A 118 1.98 12.88 -5.10
CA GLU A 118 3.03 13.88 -5.28
C GLU A 118 4.41 13.24 -5.52
N LYS A 119 4.72 12.13 -4.84
CA LYS A 119 5.88 11.27 -5.11
C LYS A 119 5.88 10.84 -6.56
N GLU A 120 4.75 10.31 -7.05
CA GLU A 120 4.65 9.78 -8.40
C GLU A 120 4.91 10.88 -9.44
N ARG A 121 4.22 12.01 -9.33
CA ARG A 121 4.46 13.20 -10.18
C ARG A 121 5.93 13.63 -10.17
N LYS A 122 6.55 13.79 -8.99
CA LYS A 122 7.96 14.18 -8.88
C LYS A 122 8.92 13.14 -9.45
N THR A 123 8.57 11.86 -9.34
CA THR A 123 9.37 10.75 -9.90
C THR A 123 9.33 10.77 -11.42
N GLN A 124 8.15 10.98 -12.02
CA GLN A 124 7.98 11.13 -13.47
C GLN A 124 8.67 12.39 -14.02
N GLU A 125 8.58 13.52 -13.31
CA GLU A 125 9.30 14.76 -13.64
C GLU A 125 10.82 14.56 -13.59
N ALA A 126 11.34 13.97 -12.50
CA ALA A 126 12.76 13.67 -12.34
C ALA A 126 13.28 12.66 -13.38
N MET A 127 12.57 11.56 -13.63
CA MET A 127 12.93 10.57 -14.64
C MET A 127 12.88 11.13 -16.08
N THR A 128 12.09 12.17 -16.32
CA THR A 128 12.08 12.87 -17.62
C THR A 128 13.29 13.79 -17.74
N ALA A 129 13.56 14.61 -16.72
CA ALA A 129 14.76 15.46 -16.69
C ALA A 129 16.08 14.65 -16.76
N ILE A 130 16.16 13.46 -16.12
CA ILE A 130 17.31 12.55 -16.25
C ILE A 130 17.48 12.05 -17.70
N ARG A 131 16.38 11.67 -18.37
CA ARG A 131 16.44 11.22 -19.78
C ARG A 131 16.90 12.33 -20.72
N ASP A 132 16.40 13.56 -20.52
CA ASP A 132 16.81 14.72 -21.31
C ASP A 132 18.27 15.12 -21.03
N ALA A 133 18.71 15.05 -19.77
CA ALA A 133 20.12 15.26 -19.41
C ALA A 133 21.04 14.23 -20.09
N ARG A 134 20.72 12.92 -20.00
CA ARG A 134 21.47 11.85 -20.68
C ARG A 134 21.53 12.04 -22.19
N ARG A 135 20.43 12.50 -22.80
CA ARG A 135 20.36 12.83 -24.23
C ARG A 135 21.27 14.00 -24.59
N ALA A 136 21.24 15.10 -23.82
CA ALA A 136 22.11 16.24 -24.03
C ALA A 136 23.60 15.88 -23.82
N GLN A 137 23.92 15.10 -22.79
CA GLN A 137 25.27 14.55 -22.58
C GLN A 137 25.75 13.72 -23.78
N TRP A 138 24.88 12.86 -24.34
CA TRP A 138 25.22 12.06 -25.52
C TRP A 138 25.44 12.95 -26.76
N GLN A 139 24.59 13.97 -26.96
CA GLN A 139 24.72 14.91 -28.09
C GLN A 139 26.04 15.69 -28.02
N SER A 140 26.44 16.18 -26.84
CA SER A 140 27.76 16.81 -26.65
C SER A 140 28.87 15.83 -26.99
N LYS A 141 28.89 14.64 -26.35
CA LYS A 141 29.94 13.62 -26.54
C LYS A 141 30.09 13.18 -28.01
N VAL A 142 29.04 13.27 -28.82
CA VAL A 142 29.11 13.06 -30.27
C VAL A 142 29.64 14.27 -31.01
N ALA A 143 29.20 15.49 -30.69
CA ALA A 143 29.76 16.72 -31.28
C ALA A 143 31.27 16.84 -31.01
N ASP A 144 31.70 16.63 -29.76
CA ASP A 144 33.11 16.63 -29.32
C ASP A 144 33.93 15.57 -30.10
N ALA A 145 33.34 14.41 -30.35
CA ALA A 145 33.94 13.33 -31.14
C ALA A 145 33.98 13.63 -32.66
N MET A 146 33.05 14.46 -33.18
CA MET A 146 33.09 14.91 -34.56
C MET A 146 34.11 16.03 -34.77
N GLU A 147 34.20 17.01 -33.86
CA GLU A 147 35.19 18.10 -33.93
C GLU A 147 36.63 17.57 -33.81
N SER A 148 36.89 16.70 -32.83
CA SER A 148 38.20 16.06 -32.70
C SER A 148 38.56 15.15 -33.89
N PHE A 149 37.58 14.60 -34.60
CA PHE A 149 37.80 13.82 -35.82
C PHE A 149 38.03 14.70 -37.06
N THR A 150 37.33 15.83 -37.22
CA THR A 150 37.54 16.74 -38.38
C THR A 150 38.90 17.42 -38.33
N VAL A 151 39.44 17.70 -37.13
CA VAL A 151 40.83 18.18 -36.94
C VAL A 151 41.87 17.11 -37.32
N ALA A 152 41.52 15.82 -37.27
CA ALA A 152 42.43 14.69 -37.56
C ALA A 152 42.48 14.26 -39.04
N GLY A 153 41.57 14.74 -39.89
CA GLY A 153 41.71 14.73 -41.36
C GLY A 153 41.87 13.37 -42.07
N ILE A 154 40.89 12.46 -41.94
CA ILE A 154 40.85 11.19 -42.72
C ILE A 154 39.43 10.92 -43.27
N ASP A 155 39.21 11.20 -44.57
CA ASP A 155 37.89 11.12 -45.20
C ASP A 155 37.33 9.69 -45.37
N GLN A 156 38.18 8.66 -45.52
CA GLN A 156 37.71 7.30 -45.84
C GLN A 156 37.17 6.50 -44.64
N THR A 157 37.59 6.78 -43.40
CA THR A 157 37.10 6.07 -42.20
C THR A 157 35.82 6.68 -41.62
N HIS A 158 35.43 7.87 -42.06
CA HIS A 158 34.30 8.62 -41.53
C HIS A 158 32.95 7.87 -41.67
N GLY A 159 32.66 7.30 -42.85
CA GLY A 159 31.41 6.56 -43.11
C GLY A 159 31.28 5.19 -42.43
N GLU A 160 32.39 4.60 -41.99
CA GLU A 160 32.41 3.38 -41.14
C GLU A 160 32.15 3.74 -39.67
N MET A 161 32.80 4.81 -39.19
CA MET A 161 32.68 5.27 -37.81
C MET A 161 31.32 5.89 -37.53
N LEU A 162 30.76 6.69 -38.45
CA LEU A 162 29.41 7.25 -38.33
C LEU A 162 28.37 6.14 -38.18
N ARG A 163 28.48 5.06 -38.96
CA ARG A 163 27.62 3.88 -38.88
C ARG A 163 27.70 3.21 -37.50
N LYS A 164 28.91 2.99 -36.98
CA LYS A 164 29.16 2.42 -35.64
C LYS A 164 28.70 3.33 -34.49
N VAL A 165 28.75 4.65 -34.65
CA VAL A 165 28.22 5.62 -33.67
C VAL A 165 26.69 5.60 -33.67
N GLN A 166 26.06 5.62 -34.85
CA GLN A 166 24.61 5.49 -34.99
C GLN A 166 24.09 4.15 -34.46
N GLU A 167 24.78 3.05 -34.76
CA GLU A 167 24.49 1.70 -34.23
C GLU A 167 24.58 1.65 -32.70
N LYS A 168 25.65 2.19 -32.10
CA LYS A 168 25.77 2.30 -30.64
C LYS A 168 24.73 3.22 -30.02
N ALA A 169 24.32 4.29 -30.71
CA ALA A 169 23.26 5.18 -30.27
C ALA A 169 21.92 4.45 -30.23
N ALA A 170 21.52 3.84 -31.35
CA ALA A 170 20.28 3.06 -31.47
C ALA A 170 20.23 1.88 -30.48
N VAL A 171 21.35 1.18 -30.24
CA VAL A 171 21.41 0.10 -29.24
C VAL A 171 21.23 0.63 -27.80
N ASN A 172 21.76 1.82 -27.49
CA ASN A 172 21.58 2.42 -26.16
C ASN A 172 20.18 3.06 -25.99
N GLU A 173 19.63 3.66 -27.03
CA GLU A 173 18.27 4.19 -27.08
C GLU A 173 17.24 3.06 -26.94
N ALA A 174 17.38 1.98 -27.71
CA ALA A 174 16.55 0.77 -27.59
C ALA A 174 16.69 0.10 -26.22
N ARG A 175 17.88 0.09 -25.60
CA ARG A 175 18.05 -0.38 -24.21
C ARG A 175 17.33 0.50 -23.21
N MET A 176 17.30 1.81 -23.42
CA MET A 176 16.57 2.74 -22.55
C MET A 176 15.06 2.68 -22.77
N GLN A 177 14.59 2.45 -24.00
CA GLN A 177 13.19 2.13 -24.30
C GLN A 177 12.78 0.81 -23.64
N MET A 178 13.50 -0.29 -23.86
CA MET A 178 13.21 -1.58 -23.20
C MET A 178 13.21 -1.47 -21.65
N ALA A 179 14.03 -0.60 -21.07
CA ALA A 179 13.99 -0.35 -19.63
C ALA A 179 12.72 0.39 -19.18
N LEU A 180 12.23 1.36 -19.97
CA LEU A 180 10.96 2.05 -19.73
C LEU A 180 9.77 1.12 -19.98
N ASP A 181 9.75 0.43 -21.13
CA ASP A 181 8.75 -0.57 -21.50
C ASP A 181 8.65 -1.69 -20.44
N SER A 182 9.74 -2.01 -19.73
CA SER A 182 9.71 -2.99 -18.63
C SER A 182 9.02 -2.48 -17.35
N VAL A 183 8.96 -1.17 -17.15
CA VAL A 183 8.20 -0.52 -16.07
C VAL A 183 6.74 -0.35 -16.49
N ASP A 184 6.49 0.08 -17.73
CA ASP A 184 5.13 0.18 -18.27
C ASP A 184 4.48 -1.21 -18.40
N HIS A 185 5.22 -2.28 -18.71
CA HIS A 185 4.70 -3.65 -18.65
C HIS A 185 4.29 -4.06 -17.22
N GLN A 186 4.97 -3.59 -16.17
CA GLN A 186 4.52 -3.82 -14.79
C GLN A 186 3.26 -3.02 -14.47
N ALA A 187 3.13 -1.79 -14.99
CA ALA A 187 1.91 -1.00 -14.85
C ALA A 187 0.71 -1.66 -15.57
N VAL A 188 0.91 -2.13 -16.81
CA VAL A 188 -0.10 -2.87 -17.60
C VAL A 188 -0.47 -4.18 -16.92
N GLN A 189 0.49 -4.96 -16.42
CA GLN A 189 0.17 -6.19 -15.66
C GLN A 189 -0.63 -5.91 -14.38
N ILE A 190 -0.35 -4.81 -13.68
CA ILE A 190 -1.13 -4.37 -12.51
C ILE A 190 -2.55 -3.95 -12.92
N GLU A 191 -2.73 -3.37 -14.11
CA GLU A 191 -4.05 -3.00 -14.65
C GLU A 191 -4.83 -4.23 -15.13
N GLU A 192 -4.19 -5.18 -15.83
CA GLU A 192 -4.75 -6.49 -16.20
C GLU A 192 -5.16 -7.32 -14.97
N ASP A 193 -4.31 -7.39 -13.93
CA ASP A 193 -4.65 -8.03 -12.65
C ASP A 193 -5.84 -7.33 -11.96
N ALA A 194 -5.91 -5.99 -12.03
CA ALA A 194 -7.01 -5.21 -11.45
C ALA A 194 -8.34 -5.38 -12.22
N GLU A 195 -8.31 -5.50 -13.55
CA GLU A 195 -9.48 -5.86 -14.36
C GLU A 195 -9.91 -7.30 -14.09
N HIS A 196 -8.97 -8.25 -13.99
CA HIS A 196 -9.27 -9.64 -13.65
C HIS A 196 -9.90 -9.77 -12.26
N LEU A 197 -9.39 -9.05 -11.25
CA LEU A 197 -9.99 -8.99 -9.91
C LEU A 197 -11.42 -8.39 -9.94
N GLN A 198 -11.64 -7.32 -10.71
CA GLN A 198 -12.99 -6.75 -10.90
C GLN A 198 -13.94 -7.75 -11.59
N ALA A 199 -13.47 -8.47 -12.60
CA ALA A 199 -14.24 -9.51 -13.27
C ALA A 199 -14.58 -10.68 -12.32
N MET A 200 -13.64 -11.09 -11.45
CA MET A 200 -13.89 -12.10 -10.41
C MET A 200 -14.95 -11.64 -9.39
N ASP A 201 -14.88 -10.39 -8.91
CA ASP A 201 -15.88 -9.87 -7.98
C ASP A 201 -17.25 -9.64 -8.65
N LEU A 202 -17.30 -9.30 -9.94
CA LEU A 202 -18.56 -9.19 -10.70
C LEU A 202 -19.19 -10.58 -10.93
N VAL A 203 -18.40 -11.60 -11.28
CA VAL A 203 -18.85 -13.00 -11.35
C VAL A 203 -19.34 -13.50 -9.99
N LYS A 204 -18.70 -13.07 -8.89
CA LYS A 204 -19.13 -13.39 -7.52
C LYS A 204 -20.44 -12.69 -7.16
N GLN A 205 -20.65 -11.43 -7.56
CA GLN A 205 -21.93 -10.73 -7.42
C GLN A 205 -23.03 -11.47 -8.20
N MET A 206 -22.80 -11.82 -9.47
CA MET A 206 -23.76 -12.62 -10.26
C MET A 206 -24.05 -14.00 -9.64
N LYS A 207 -23.06 -14.66 -9.00
CA LYS A 207 -23.29 -15.93 -8.27
C LYS A 207 -24.17 -15.75 -7.04
N MET A 208 -24.03 -14.64 -6.32
CA MET A 208 -24.91 -14.29 -5.20
C MET A 208 -26.33 -13.94 -5.69
N GLU A 209 -26.47 -13.21 -6.80
CA GLU A 209 -27.77 -12.93 -7.43
C GLU A 209 -28.46 -14.20 -7.98
N MET A 210 -27.69 -15.16 -8.51
CA MET A 210 -28.16 -16.49 -8.89
C MET A 210 -28.36 -17.45 -7.69
N GLY A 211 -28.13 -17.01 -6.45
CA GLY A 211 -28.37 -17.78 -5.22
C GLY A 211 -27.41 -18.94 -4.97
N LEU A 212 -26.28 -19.02 -5.68
CA LEU A 212 -25.37 -20.19 -5.67
C LEU A 212 -24.37 -20.22 -4.51
N ASP A 213 -24.20 -19.13 -3.77
CA ASP A 213 -23.44 -19.09 -2.51
C ASP A 213 -24.38 -18.78 -1.33
N SER A 214 -24.91 -19.84 -0.70
CA SER A 214 -25.73 -19.77 0.52
C SER A 214 -25.03 -20.45 1.70
N PRO A 215 -24.78 -19.77 2.84
CA PRO A 215 -24.05 -20.32 3.97
C PRO A 215 -24.91 -21.25 4.87
N ALA A 216 -25.11 -22.49 4.40
CA ALA A 216 -25.70 -23.64 5.11
C ALA A 216 -27.20 -23.50 5.50
N PRO A 217 -27.89 -24.61 5.89
CA PRO A 217 -27.68 -25.22 7.21
C PRO A 217 -27.48 -26.76 7.17
N VAL A 218 -27.70 -27.42 8.31
CA VAL A 218 -27.19 -28.75 8.68
C VAL A 218 -28.18 -29.92 8.52
N SER A 219 -27.60 -31.12 8.56
CA SER A 219 -28.18 -32.37 9.12
C SER A 219 -29.20 -33.22 8.33
N ASP A 220 -28.79 -34.49 8.18
CA ASP A 220 -29.49 -35.73 8.60
C ASP A 220 -30.11 -36.70 7.57
N VAL A 221 -30.18 -37.95 8.04
CA VAL A 221 -30.91 -39.15 7.60
C VAL A 221 -30.85 -39.65 6.13
N SER A 222 -30.08 -40.74 5.98
CA SER A 222 -30.58 -42.06 5.53
C SER A 222 -31.36 -42.22 4.21
N ALA A 223 -30.74 -42.91 3.23
CA ALA A 223 -31.23 -44.23 2.74
C ALA A 223 -30.30 -44.83 1.65
N GLY A 224 -30.19 -46.17 1.60
CA GLY A 224 -29.86 -46.94 0.39
C GLY A 224 -31.15 -47.50 -0.27
N PRO A 225 -31.11 -48.54 -1.13
CA PRO A 225 -30.03 -49.48 -1.46
C PRO A 225 -29.55 -49.25 -2.94
N GLU A 226 -28.93 -50.13 -3.75
CA GLU A 226 -28.82 -51.60 -3.83
C GLU A 226 -27.46 -52.11 -4.36
N LYS A 227 -27.31 -53.43 -4.31
CA LYS A 227 -26.16 -54.28 -4.71
C LYS A 227 -25.79 -54.28 -6.20
N THR A 228 -24.49 -54.51 -6.46
CA THR A 228 -23.98 -55.69 -7.22
C THR A 228 -22.63 -56.12 -6.63
N ILE A 229 -22.54 -57.22 -5.86
CA ILE A 229 -22.13 -58.58 -6.30
C ILE A 229 -20.69 -58.64 -6.85
N GLY A 230 -19.77 -59.23 -6.06
CA GLY A 230 -18.32 -59.25 -6.35
C GLY A 230 -17.48 -60.41 -5.75
N LYS A 231 -18.09 -61.58 -5.54
CA LYS A 231 -17.46 -62.91 -5.26
C LYS A 231 -16.33 -63.02 -4.21
N LYS A 232 -16.67 -63.62 -3.07
CA LYS A 232 -15.79 -64.11 -1.99
C LYS A 232 -14.86 -65.25 -2.43
N VAL A 233 -13.60 -65.24 -1.97
CA VAL A 233 -12.76 -66.44 -1.72
C VAL A 233 -12.00 -66.23 -0.39
N GLU A 234 -12.07 -67.22 0.49
CA GLU A 234 -11.30 -67.34 1.75
C GLU A 234 -10.37 -68.57 1.63
N ILE A 235 -9.71 -68.92 2.75
CA ILE A 235 -9.11 -70.24 3.06
C ILE A 235 -7.67 -70.38 2.49
N LYS A 236 -6.64 -70.69 3.28
CA LYS A 236 -6.60 -71.19 4.67
C LYS A 236 -5.48 -70.55 5.50
#